data_AF-A0A9D9QVC1-F1
#
_entry.id   AF-A0A9D9QVC1-F1
#
_cell.length_a   1.000
_cell.length_b   1.000
_cell.length_c   1.000
_cell.angle_alpha   90.00
_cell.angle_beta   90.00
_cell.angle_gamma   90.00
#
_symmetry.space_group_name_H-M   'P 1'
#
loop_
_entity.id
_entity.type
_entity.pdbx_description
1 polymer ?
#
loop_
_entity_poly.entity_id
_entity_poly.type
_entity_poly.pdbx_seq_one_letter_code
_entity_poly.pdbx_strand_id
1 'polypeptide(L)' 'MHFFEEIIIDAGREGNYFLIKRIGILFKWLIYRGRRPFSQIKNENWNTRIGLIICAIGIGWIIYYVNY' A
#
# COMPACT_ATOMS: atom_id res chain seq x y z
N MET A 1 -22.61 -11.33 17.84
CA MET A 1 -21.58 -10.28 17.77
C MET A 1 -20.50 -10.70 16.76
N HIS A 2 -20.86 -10.81 15.48
CA HIS A 2 -19.93 -11.21 14.39
C HIS A 2 -20.05 -10.24 13.20
N PHE A 3 -21.23 -9.64 13.02
CA PHE A 3 -21.56 -8.70 11.95
C PHE A 3 -20.78 -7.38 12.02
N PHE A 4 -20.60 -6.81 13.21
CA PHE A 4 -19.83 -5.57 13.38
C PHE A 4 -18.33 -5.79 13.18
N GLU A 5 -17.80 -6.95 13.57
CA GLU A 5 -16.41 -7.33 13.33
C GLU A 5 -16.14 -7.51 11.83
N GLU A 6 -17.01 -8.22 11.11
CA GLU A 6 -16.88 -8.37 9.65
C GLU A 6 -16.95 -7.02 8.92
N ILE A 7 -17.85 -6.11 9.31
CA ILE A 7 -17.94 -4.77 8.71
C ILE A 7 -16.68 -3.94 8.99
N ILE A 8 -16.14 -3.99 10.21
CA ILE A 8 -14.90 -3.28 10.57
C ILE A 8 -13.71 -3.88 9.84
N ILE A 9 -13.65 -5.21 9.72
CA ILE A 9 -12.58 -5.91 9.01
C ILE A 9 -12.66 -5.57 7.52
N ASP A 10 -13.84 -5.62 6.89
CA ASP A 10 -13.99 -5.28 5.46
C ASP A 10 -13.75 -3.79 5.19
N ALA A 11 -14.28 -2.89 6.04
CA ALA A 11 -14.00 -1.45 5.93
C ALA A 11 -12.50 -1.16 6.13
N GLY A 12 -11.86 -1.87 7.06
CA GLY A 12 -10.41 -1.83 7.27
C GLY A 12 -9.65 -2.41 6.08
N ARG A 13 -10.19 -3.43 5.41
CA ARG A 13 -9.59 -4.06 4.23
C ARG A 13 -9.66 -3.15 3.01
N GLU A 14 -10.81 -2.53 2.74
CA GLU A 14 -10.99 -1.56 1.66
C GLU A 14 -10.17 -0.29 1.92
N GLY A 15 -10.19 0.22 3.16
CA GLY A 15 -9.38 1.36 3.58
C GLY A 15 -7.89 1.10 3.44
N ASN A 16 -7.41 -0.05 3.93
CA ASN A 16 -6.01 -0.46 3.76
C ASN A 16 -5.65 -0.68 2.30
N TYR A 17 -6.52 -1.31 1.50
CA TYR A 17 -6.28 -1.51 0.07
C TYR A 17 -6.10 -0.18 -0.66
N PHE A 18 -6.93 0.82 -0.34
CA PHE A 18 -6.80 2.16 -0.89
C PHE A 18 -5.51 2.88 -0.47
N LEU A 19 -5.14 2.77 0.81
CA LEU A 19 -3.89 3.34 1.35
C LEU A 19 -2.66 2.69 0.72
N ILE A 20 -2.61 1.36 0.66
CA ILE A 20 -1.52 0.58 0.06
C ILE A 20 -1.39 0.94 -1.42
N LYS A 21 -2.50 1.06 -2.14
CA LYS A 21 -2.49 1.49 -3.55
C LYS A 21 -1.92 2.90 -3.70
N ARG A 22 -2.27 3.84 -2.80
CA ARG A 22 -1.69 5.21 -2.79
C ARG A 22 -0.19 5.20 -2.52
N ILE A 23 0.28 4.41 -1.55
CA ILE A 23 1.70 4.26 -1.24
C ILE A 23 2.46 3.73 -2.46
N GLY A 24 1.92 2.70 -3.12
CA GLY A 24 2.49 2.13 -4.34
C GLY A 24 2.55 3.15 -5.49
N ILE A 25 1.52 3.98 -5.67
CA ILE A 25 1.51 5.06 -6.68
C ILE A 25 2.60 6.10 -6.37
N LEU A 26 2.67 6.57 -5.13
CA LEU A 26 3.66 7.58 -4.70
C LEU A 26 5.09 7.08 -4.91
N PHE A 27 5.37 5.84 -4.53
CA PHE A 27 6.69 5.26 -4.68
C PHE A 27 7.06 5.08 -6.16
N LYS A 28 6.13 4.61 -6.99
CA LYS A 28 6.34 4.53 -8.45
C LYS A 28 6.58 5.91 -9.05
N TRP A 29 5.82 6.92 -8.63
CA TRP A 29 5.99 8.29 -9.11
C TRP A 29 7.38 8.85 -8.75
N LEU A 30 7.88 8.57 -7.54
CA LEU A 30 9.25 8.89 -7.13
C LEU A 30 10.29 8.18 -7.99
N ILE A 31 10.13 6.88 -8.28
CA ILE A 31 11.05 6.11 -9.16
C ILE A 31 11.05 6.69 -10.58
N TYR A 32 9.88 7.01 -11.12
CA TYR A 32 9.77 7.63 -12.43
C TYR A 32 10.27 9.07 -12.46
N ARG A 33 10.61 9.66 -11.30
CA ARG A 33 11.26 10.97 -11.17
C ARG A 33 10.50 12.07 -11.92
N GLY A 34 9.16 11.97 -11.93
CA GLY A 34 8.27 12.89 -12.64
C GLY A 34 8.13 12.66 -14.16
N ARG A 35 8.78 11.65 -14.76
CA ARG A 35 8.69 11.37 -16.21
C ARG A 35 7.33 10.88 -16.68
N ARG A 36 6.50 10.34 -15.78
CA ARG A 36 5.14 9.87 -16.09
C ARG A 36 4.10 10.66 -15.28
N PRO A 37 3.01 11.12 -15.92
CA PRO A 37 1.94 11.82 -15.23
C PRO A 37 1.23 10.90 -14.24
N PHE A 38 0.81 11.47 -13.11
CA PHE A 38 0.16 10.75 -12.01
C PHE A 38 -1.12 10.02 -12.46
N SER A 39 -1.81 10.54 -13.49
CA SER A 39 -3.02 9.95 -14.08
C SER A 39 -2.75 8.61 -14.77
N GLN A 40 -1.62 8.47 -15.48
CA GLN A 40 -1.23 7.20 -16.11
C GLN A 40 -0.80 6.18 -15.06
N ILE A 41 -0.03 6.62 -14.05
CA ILE A 41 0.43 5.75 -12.98
C ILE A 41 -0.77 5.25 -12.18
N LYS A 42 -1.72 6.12 -11.78
CA LYS A 42 -2.90 5.76 -10.97
C LYS A 42 -3.71 4.59 -11.53
N ASN A 43 -3.77 4.45 -12.86
CA ASN A 43 -4.58 3.42 -13.52
C ASN A 43 -3.87 2.05 -13.60
N GLU A 44 -2.59 1.97 -13.25
CA GLU A 44 -1.87 0.70 -13.25
C GLU A 44 -2.29 -0.18 -12.07
N ASN A 45 -2.86 -1.34 -12.37
CA ASN A 45 -3.27 -2.32 -11.36
C ASN A 45 -2.08 -2.84 -10.52
N TRP A 46 -0.87 -2.69 -11.06
CA TRP A 46 0.35 -3.16 -10.42
C TRP A 46 0.77 -2.31 -9.20
N ASN A 47 0.20 -1.12 -9.03
CA ASN A 47 0.54 -0.23 -7.91
C ASN A 47 0.21 -0.86 -6.56
N THR A 48 -0.88 -1.61 -6.46
CA THR A 48 -1.24 -2.25 -5.20
C THR A 48 -0.25 -3.34 -4.80
N ARG A 49 0.33 -4.07 -5.77
CA ARG A 49 1.36 -5.08 -5.48
C ARG A 49 2.67 -4.42 -5.03
N ILE A 50 3.05 -3.31 -5.65
CA ILE A 50 4.24 -2.55 -5.23
C ILE A 50 4.06 -1.96 -3.83
N GLY A 51 2.90 -1.37 -3.56
CA GLY A 51 2.54 -0.90 -2.22
C GLY A 51 2.63 -2.01 -1.18
N LEU A 52 2.11 -3.20 -1.48
CA LEU A 52 2.21 -4.38 -0.61
C LEU A 52 3.66 -4.78 -0.34
N ILE A 53 4.51 -4.83 -1.38
CA ILE A 53 5.92 -5.18 -1.24
C ILE A 53 6.65 -4.17 -0.34
N ILE A 54 6.41 -2.87 -0.53
CA ILE A 54 7.00 -1.81 0.30
C ILE A 54 6.54 -1.94 1.75
N CYS A 55 5.25 -2.17 1.99
CA CYS A 55 4.73 -2.41 3.33
C CYS A 55 5.38 -3.64 3.97
N ALA A 56 5.53 -4.75 3.25
CA ALA A 56 6.16 -5.96 3.76
C ALA A 56 7.64 -5.75 4.12
N ILE A 57 8.39 -5.03 3.28
CA ILE A 57 9.79 -4.66 3.56
C ILE A 57 9.86 -3.75 4.80
N GLY A 58 8.97 -2.77 4.91
CA GLY A 58 8.89 -1.87 6.06
C GLY A 58 8.61 -2.61 7.38
N ILE A 59 7.68 -3.56 7.36
CA ILE A 59 7.39 -4.41 8.52
C ILE A 59 8.61 -5.28 8.87
N GLY A 60 9.26 -5.88 7.87
CA GLY A 60 10.48 -6.65 8.07
C GLY A 60 11.61 -5.82 8.69
N TRP A 61 11.76 -4.57 8.26
CA TRP A 61 12.71 -3.61 8.84
C TRP A 61 12.39 -3.24 10.28
N ILE A 62 11.11 -3.00 10.59
CA ILE A 62 10.68 -2.70 11.97
C ILE A 62 10.98 -3.89 12.87
N ILE A 63 10.65 -5.12 12.46
CA ILE A 63 10.92 -6.33 13.23
C ILE A 63 12.43 -6.50 13.46
N TYR A 64 13.24 -6.28 12.42
CA TYR A 64 14.69 -6.34 12.52
C TYR A 64 15.24 -5.31 13.51
N TYR A 65 14.79 -4.06 13.43
CA TYR A 65 15.23 -2.98 14.31
C TYR A 65 14.79 -3.18 15.75
N VAL A 66 13.60 -3.75 15.98
CA VAL A 66 13.09 -4.02 17.34
C VAL A 66 13.80 -5.24 17.99
N ASN A 67 14.28 -6.19 17.18
CA ASN A 67 15.04 -7.35 17.67
C ASN A 67 16.56 -7.14 17.75
N TYR A 68 17.04 -5.94 17.40
CA TYR A 68 18.46 -5.57 17.48
C TYR A 68 18.67 -4.54 18.59
#